data_AF-A0A530LFG1-F1
#
_entry.id   AF-A0A530LFG1-F1
#
_cell.length_a   1.000
_cell.length_b   1.000
_cell.length_c   1.000
_cell.angle_alpha   90.00
_cell.angle_beta   90.00
_cell.angle_gamma   90.00
#
_symmetry.space_group_name_H-M   'P 1'
#
loop_
_entity.id
_entity.type
_entity.pdbx_description
1 polymer ?
#
loop_
_entity_poly.entity_id
_entity_poly.type
_entity_poly.pdbx_seq_one_letter_code
_entity_poly.pdbx_strand_id
1 'polypeptide(L)' 'VGLEDGKELPDGTVASSNAALTAAAVAIFGASR' A
#
# COMPACT_ATOMS: atom_id res chain seq x y z
N VAL A 1 -5.34 -6.50 -0.79
CA VAL A 1 -5.34 -5.10 -1.24
C VAL A 1 -4.94 -5.09 -2.70
N GLY A 2 -5.72 -4.45 -3.55
CA GLY A 2 -5.45 -4.31 -4.97
C GLY A 2 -5.73 -2.90 -5.47
N LEU A 3 -5.19 -2.57 -6.65
CA LEU A 3 -5.43 -1.30 -7.31
C LEU A 3 -6.92 -1.06 -7.63
N GLU A 4 -7.73 -2.12 -7.65
CA GLU A 4 -9.19 -2.08 -7.76
C GLU A 4 -9.86 -1.43 -6.53
N ASP A 5 -9.23 -1.54 -5.36
CA ASP A 5 -9.74 -1.04 -4.08
C ASP A 5 -9.26 0.39 -3.79
N GLY A 6 -8.14 0.80 -4.41
CA GLY A 6 -7.49 2.08 -4.18
C GLY A 6 -6.00 1.99 -4.48
N LYS A 7 -5.42 3.10 -4.95
CA LYS A 7 -4.02 3.14 -5.39
C LYS A 7 -3.16 4.15 -4.63
N GLU A 8 -3.77 5.07 -3.90
CA GLU A 8 -3.06 6.09 -3.12
C GLU A 8 -2.39 5.48 -1.89
N LEU A 9 -1.15 5.87 -1.67
CA LEU A 9 -0.32 5.50 -0.53
C LEU A 9 -0.37 6.59 0.55
N PRO A 10 0.05 6.30 1.81
CA PRO A 10 -0.01 7.27 2.90
C PRO A 10 0.85 8.52 2.69
N ASP A 11 1.85 8.45 1.82
CA ASP A 11 2.70 9.58 1.43
C ASP A 11 2.08 10.43 0.30
N GLY A 12 0.84 10.12 -0.11
CA GLY A 12 0.13 10.80 -1.19
C GLY A 12 0.59 10.38 -2.59
N THR A 13 1.51 9.43 -2.71
CA THR A 13 1.90 8.88 -4.02
C THR A 13 0.94 7.78 -4.46
N VAL A 14 1.03 7.36 -5.72
CA VAL A 14 0.20 6.29 -6.29
C VAL A 14 1.05 5.04 -6.52
N ALA A 15 0.59 3.89 -6.03
CA ALA A 15 1.24 2.61 -6.22
C ALA A 15 1.26 2.20 -7.71
N SER A 16 2.42 1.79 -8.22
CA SER A 16 2.55 1.40 -9.63
C SER A 16 1.98 0.01 -9.95
N SER A 17 1.72 -0.82 -8.93
CA SER A 17 1.17 -2.18 -9.08
C SER A 17 0.66 -2.72 -7.73
N ASN A 18 -0.08 -3.83 -7.76
CA ASN A 18 -0.60 -4.54 -6.58
C ASN A 18 0.52 -4.98 -5.62
N ALA A 19 1.70 -5.33 -6.15
CA ALA A 19 2.84 -5.71 -5.33
C ALA A 19 3.32 -4.56 -4.43
N ALA A 20 3.39 -3.34 -4.99
CA ALA A 20 3.76 -2.14 -4.23
C ALA A 20 2.72 -1.81 -3.15
N LEU A 21 1.42 -1.92 -3.48
CA LEU A 21 0.33 -1.71 -2.52
C LEU A 21 0.38 -2.74 -1.37
N THR A 22 0.67 -3.99 -1.69
CA THR A 22 0.82 -5.06 -0.70
C THR A 22 2.02 -4.82 0.23
N ALA A 23 3.16 -4.39 -0.33
CA ALA A 23 4.35 -4.07 0.46
C ALA A 23 4.07 -2.91 1.45
N ALA A 24 3.39 -1.86 1.01
CA ALA A 24 2.99 -0.75 1.87
C ALA A 24 2.05 -1.22 3.01
N ALA A 25 1.06 -2.05 2.70
CA ALA A 25 0.15 -2.60 3.72
C ALA A 25 0.89 -3.44 4.79
N VAL A 26 1.86 -4.26 4.37
CA VAL A 26 2.70 -5.04 5.30
C VAL A 26 3.56 -4.12 6.17
N ALA A 27 4.14 -3.07 5.61
CA ALA A 27 4.96 -2.12 6.35
C ALA A 27 4.14 -1.39 7.44
N ILE A 28 2.91 -0.96 7.12
CA ILE A 28 2.00 -0.33 8.09
C ILE A 28 1.63 -1.30 9.21
N PHE A 29 1.27 -2.55 8.87
CA PHE A 29 0.97 -3.57 9.86
C PHE A 29 2.17 -3.86 10.77
N GLY A 30 3.37 -3.94 10.20
CA GLY A 30 4.61 -4.15 10.94
C GLY A 30 4.98 -2.99 11.87
N ALA A 31 4.70 -1.75 11.49
CA ALA A 31 4.91 -0.56 12.33
C ALA A 31 3.92 -0.47 13.51
N SER A 32 2.84 -1.26 13.49
CA SER A 32 1.79 -1.27 14.52
C SER A 32 2.03 -2.30 15.62
N ARG A 33 3.19 -2.97 15.62
CA ARG A 33 3.60 -4.00 16.59
C ARG A 33 4.74 -3.50 17.47
#